data_AF-A0A1H4QZW6-F1
#
_entry.id   AF-A0A1H4QZW6-F1
#
_cell.length_a   1.000
_cell.length_b   1.000
_cell.length_c   1.000
_cell.angle_alpha   90.00
_cell.angle_beta   90.00
_cell.angle_gamma   90.00
#
_symmetry.space_group_name_H-M   'P 1'
#
loop_
_entity.id
_entity.type
_entity.pdbx_description
1 polymer ?
#
loop_
_entity_poly.entity_id
_entity_poly.type
_entity_poly.pdbx_seq_one_letter_code
_entity_poly.pdbx_strand_id
1 'polypeptide(L)'
;MSDKVIKVDPWGEGQGDFVLIDADSFDENFHTRYDDGSDQGGPKEGTAAFLRAKLDELGVPYKAGASKADLQSLFDQNKPASE
;
A
#
# COMPACT_ATOMS: atom_id res chain seq x y z
N MET A 1 -11.27 30.54 1.00
CA MET A 1 -10.18 29.95 1.79
C MET A 1 -10.60 28.53 2.03
N SER A 2 -10.03 27.59 1.27
CA SER A 2 -10.27 26.18 1.46
C SER A 2 -9.01 25.63 2.09
N ASP A 3 -8.92 25.75 3.42
CA ASP A 3 -7.82 25.29 4.28
C ASP A 3 -7.75 23.75 4.30
N LYS A 4 -7.61 23.15 3.13
CA LYS A 4 -7.70 21.69 2.97
C LYS A 4 -6.28 21.14 2.89
N VAL A 5 -5.73 20.87 4.06
CA VAL A 5 -4.46 20.18 4.20
C VAL A 5 -4.62 18.69 3.92
N ILE A 6 -3.62 18.09 3.30
CA ILE A 6 -3.51 16.66 3.05
C ILE A 6 -2.22 16.13 3.68
N LYS A 7 -2.22 14.84 4.03
CA LYS A 7 -1.04 14.13 4.53
C LYS A 7 -0.27 13.53 3.35
N VAL A 8 1.05 13.70 3.34
CA VAL A 8 1.97 13.20 2.32
C VAL A 8 3.19 12.55 2.96
N ASP A 9 3.81 11.60 2.26
CA ASP A 9 5.03 10.94 2.71
C ASP A 9 6.16 11.95 2.90
N PRO A 10 7.03 11.74 3.90
CA PRO A 10 8.18 12.59 4.13
C PRO A 10 9.19 12.43 2.98
N TRP A 11 9.64 13.54 2.42
CA TRP A 11 10.61 13.57 1.31
C TRP A 11 12.04 13.93 1.74
N GLY A 12 12.33 13.92 3.04
CA GLY A 12 13.62 14.36 3.58
C GLY A 12 13.81 13.96 5.04
N GLU A 13 15.07 13.83 5.45
CA GLU A 13 15.44 13.44 6.82
C GLU A 13 14.99 14.51 7.82
N GLY A 14 14.24 14.09 8.86
CA GLY A 14 13.77 14.96 9.94
C GLY A 14 12.31 15.41 9.85
N GLN A 15 11.54 14.93 8.87
CA GLN A 15 10.14 15.34 8.66
C GLN A 15 9.08 14.54 9.45
N GLY A 16 9.49 13.53 10.23
CA GLY A 16 8.58 12.66 10.98
C GLY A 16 7.95 11.57 10.10
N ASP A 17 6.89 10.93 10.59
CA ASP A 17 6.19 9.85 9.86
C ASP A 17 5.42 10.36 8.63
N PHE A 18 4.90 11.60 8.66
CA PHE A 18 4.19 12.23 7.55
C PHE A 18 4.35 13.76 7.56
N VAL A 19 4.14 14.38 6.40
CA VAL A 19 4.14 15.83 6.22
C VAL A 19 2.72 16.31 5.88
N LEU A 20 2.31 17.43 6.47
CA LEU A 20 1.04 18.09 6.16
C LEU A 20 1.29 19.22 5.17
N ILE A 21 0.69 19.15 3.99
CA ILE A 21 0.78 20.19 2.98
C ILE A 21 -0.62 20.67 2.58
N ASP A 22 -0.71 21.86 1.99
CA ASP A 22 -1.96 22.30 1.38
C ASP A 22 -2.28 21.47 0.14
N ALA A 23 -3.56 21.24 -0.14
CA ALA A 23 -3.99 20.52 -1.34
C ALA A 23 -3.56 21.21 -2.65
N ASP A 24 -3.43 22.53 -2.67
CA ASP A 24 -2.93 23.28 -3.84
C ASP A 24 -1.42 23.10 -4.04
N SER A 25 -0.70 22.79 -2.97
CA SER A 25 0.74 22.48 -2.99
C SER A 25 1.02 21.00 -3.27
N PHE A 26 -0.01 20.15 -3.36
CA PHE A 26 0.19 18.74 -3.70
C PHE A 26 0.61 18.61 -5.16
N ASP A 27 1.72 17.92 -5.36
CA ASP A 27 2.27 17.66 -6.68
C ASP A 27 2.48 16.17 -6.76
N GLU A 28 1.75 15.45 -7.62
CA GLU A 28 1.84 13.99 -7.71
C GLU A 28 3.21 13.47 -8.16
N ASN A 29 4.06 14.35 -8.71
CA ASN A 29 5.42 14.01 -9.11
C ASN A 29 6.42 14.11 -7.96
N PHE A 30 6.16 15.00 -6.99
CA PHE A 30 7.06 15.28 -5.86
C PHE A 30 6.53 14.76 -4.51
N HIS A 31 5.21 14.72 -4.35
CA HIS A 31 4.48 14.35 -3.16
C HIS A 31 3.72 13.03 -3.36
N THR A 32 3.99 12.04 -2.50
CA THR A 32 3.17 10.82 -2.42
C THR A 32 2.17 11.01 -1.29
N ARG A 33 0.88 10.71 -1.49
CA ARG A 33 -0.11 10.80 -0.40
C ARG A 33 0.23 9.77 0.67
N TYR A 34 0.31 10.24 1.92
CA TYR A 34 0.56 9.39 3.06
C TYR A 34 -0.68 8.54 3.33
N ASP A 35 -0.57 7.25 3.08
CA ASP A 35 -1.62 6.28 3.33
C ASP A 35 -1.54 5.85 4.81
N ASP A 36 -2.29 6.55 5.66
CA ASP A 36 -2.45 6.27 7.11
C ASP A 36 -3.34 5.03 7.33
N GLY A 37 -3.09 3.93 6.61
CA GLY A 37 -3.85 2.67 6.66
C GLY A 37 -5.37 2.80 6.45
N SER A 38 -5.84 3.99 6.10
CA SER A 38 -7.23 4.44 6.12
C SER A 38 -7.55 5.02 4.75
N ASP A 39 -7.47 4.16 3.74
CA ASP A 39 -8.01 4.34 2.39
C ASP A 39 -7.45 5.55 1.61
N GLN A 40 -6.45 5.32 0.74
CA GLN A 40 -6.58 5.33 -0.73
C GLN A 40 -5.20 5.50 -1.40
N GLY A 41 -4.61 4.43 -1.94
CA GLY A 41 -3.72 4.55 -3.11
C GLY A 41 -2.52 3.61 -3.21
N GLY A 42 -2.12 2.90 -2.16
CA GLY A 42 -1.12 1.82 -2.26
C GLY A 42 -1.70 0.55 -2.91
N PRO A 43 -0.87 -0.43 -3.36
CA PRO A 43 -1.37 -1.74 -3.75
C PRO A 43 -2.03 -2.38 -2.52
N LYS A 44 -3.35 -2.15 -2.38
CA LYS A 44 -4.15 -2.63 -1.26
C LYS A 44 -3.81 -4.10 -1.00
N GLU A 45 -3.59 -4.45 0.27
CA GLU A 45 -3.50 -5.84 0.70
C GLU A 45 -4.69 -6.59 0.08
N GLY A 46 -4.36 -7.53 -0.79
CA GLY A 46 -5.33 -8.26 -1.62
C GLY A 46 -5.40 -7.86 -3.10
N THR A 47 -4.56 -6.97 -3.63
CA THR A 47 -4.37 -6.89 -5.09
C THR A 47 -3.59 -8.11 -5.61
N ALA A 48 -3.87 -8.57 -6.84
CA ALA A 48 -3.21 -9.75 -7.40
C ALA A 48 -1.67 -9.59 -7.45
N ALA A 49 -1.16 -8.38 -7.64
CA ALA A 49 0.27 -8.10 -7.62
C ALA A 49 0.87 -8.24 -6.21
N PHE A 50 0.21 -7.67 -5.19
CA PHE A 50 0.63 -7.80 -3.79
C PHE A 50 0.61 -9.27 -3.33
N LEU A 51 -0.46 -9.99 -3.68
CA LEU A 51 -0.61 -11.40 -3.33
C LEU A 51 0.46 -12.27 -4.00
N ARG A 52 0.79 -12.02 -5.27
CA ARG A 52 1.88 -12.73 -5.96
C ARG A 52 3.22 -12.48 -5.28
N ALA A 53 3.55 -11.22 -4.97
CA ALA A 53 4.79 -10.87 -4.30
C ALA A 53 4.89 -11.54 -2.92
N LYS A 54 3.80 -11.56 -2.15
CA LYS A 54 3.77 -12.23 -0.86
C LYS A 54 3.81 -13.75 -0.95
N LEU A 55 3.14 -14.34 -1.94
CA LEU A 55 3.25 -15.78 -2.19
C LEU A 55 4.67 -16.18 -2.58
N ASP A 56 5.35 -15.36 -3.40
CA ASP A 56 6.75 -15.59 -3.77
C ASP A 56 7.68 -15.46 -2.54
N GLU A 57 7.46 -14.45 -1.69
CA GLU A 57 8.16 -14.26 -0.41
C GLU A 57 7.95 -15.42 0.56
N LEU A 58 6.73 -15.99 0.59
CA LEU A 58 6.40 -17.19 1.37
C LEU A 58 6.88 -18.49 0.71
N GLY A 59 7.41 -18.44 -0.52
CA GLY A 59 7.80 -19.63 -1.30
C GLY A 59 6.62 -20.49 -1.74
N VAL A 60 5.41 -19.92 -1.84
CA VAL A 60 4.18 -20.60 -2.25
C VAL A 60 4.02 -20.50 -3.77
N PRO A 61 4.14 -21.61 -4.51
CA PRO A 61 3.95 -21.59 -5.96
C PRO A 61 2.49 -21.34 -6.33
N TYR A 62 2.26 -20.43 -7.28
CA TYR A 62 0.93 -20.14 -7.83
C TYR A 62 0.92 -20.27 -9.36
N LYS A 63 -0.25 -20.54 -9.93
CA LYS A 63 -0.40 -20.65 -11.39
C LYS A 63 -0.26 -19.27 -12.05
N ALA A 64 0.55 -19.19 -13.11
CA ALA A 64 0.63 -17.98 -13.94
C ALA A 64 -0.75 -17.70 -14.58
N GLY A 65 -1.38 -16.59 -14.20
CA GLY A 65 -2.76 -16.27 -14.57
C GLY A 65 -3.82 -16.66 -13.54
N ALA A 66 -3.43 -17.12 -12.34
CA ALA A 66 -4.35 -17.29 -11.22
C ALA A 66 -5.09 -15.98 -10.91
N SER A 67 -6.39 -16.10 -10.69
CA SER A 67 -7.26 -14.99 -10.31
C SER A 67 -6.87 -14.44 -8.94
N LYS A 68 -7.18 -13.16 -8.70
CA LYS A 68 -6.97 -12.51 -7.40
C LYS A 68 -7.53 -13.35 -6.24
N ALA A 69 -8.72 -13.94 -6.39
CA ALA A 69 -9.34 -14.79 -5.36
C ALA A 69 -8.51 -16.04 -5.04
N ASP A 70 -7.93 -16.68 -6.05
CA ASP A 70 -7.09 -17.87 -5.89
C ASP A 70 -5.79 -17.51 -5.14
N LEU A 71 -5.15 -16.43 -5.57
CA LEU A 71 -3.95 -15.90 -4.93
C LEU A 71 -4.22 -15.45 -3.48
N GLN A 72 -5.41 -14.88 -3.23
CA GLN A 72 -5.82 -14.46 -1.89
C GLN A 72 -6.03 -15.65 -0.97
N SER A 73 -6.70 -16.70 -1.45
CA SER A 73 -6.91 -17.92 -0.68
C SER A 73 -5.60 -18.63 -0.35
N LEU A 74 -4.65 -18.68 -1.30
CA LEU A 74 -3.32 -19.23 -1.07
C LEU A 74 -2.57 -18.39 -0.01
N PHE A 75 -2.64 -17.08 -0.12
CA PHE A 75 -1.98 -16.18 0.83
C PHE A 75 -2.59 -16.30 2.24
N ASP A 76 -3.92 -16.38 2.35
CA ASP A 76 -4.61 -16.51 3.64
C ASP A 76 -4.39 -17.87 4.30
N GLN A 77 -4.26 -18.94 3.52
CA GLN A 77 -3.92 -20.27 4.03
C GLN A 77 -2.46 -20.39 4.49
N ASN A 78 -1.55 -19.63 3.87
CA ASN A 78 -0.11 -19.68 4.16
C ASN A 78 0.37 -18.52 5.04
N LYS A 79 -0.50 -17.58 5.39
CA LYS A 79 -0.16 -16.58 6.42
C LYS A 79 0.07 -17.33 7.72
N PRO A 80 1.18 -17.09 8.44
CA PRO A 80 1.33 -17.62 9.78
C PRO A 80 0.17 -17.04 10.60
N ALA A 81 -0.75 -17.90 11.02
CA ALA A 81 -1.66 -17.54 12.08
C ALA A 81 -0.76 -17.14 13.26
N SER A 82 -0.74 -15.84 13.59
CA SER A 82 -0.34 -15.44 14.92
C SER A 82 -1.46 -15.97 15.81
N GLU A 83 -1.26 -17.21 16.25
CA GLU A 83 -2.09 -17.96 17.18
C GLU A 83 -1.89 -17.44 18.61
#